data_AF-A0A3D4NVU7-F1
#
_entry.id   AF-A0A3D4NVU7-F1
#
_cell.length_a   1.000
_cell.length_b   1.000
_cell.length_c   1.000
_cell.angle_alpha   90.00
_cell.angle_beta   90.00
_cell.angle_gamma   90.00
#
_symmetry.space_group_name_H-M   'P 1'
#
loop_
_entity.id
_entity.type
_entity.pdbx_description
1 polymer ?
#
loop_
_entity_poly.entity_id
_entity_poly.type
_entity_poly.pdbx_seq_one_letter_code
_entity_poly.pdbx_strand_id
1 'polypeptide(L)'
;MEEGDEVGAKASMATLKAFNLCVLHLGRLARDRGASRFIADGLQVFRQLVPFASAWWGEMSASDAHAPPKSWMHGRIDLPESFAAEWHKSAGNDKFSHDTLSRPGEVVRDSGFTDPDEEVDAFARRHELYHLMCITFELPESGLMFFVCLYRGSDAS
;
A
#
# COMPACT_ATOMS: atom_id res chain seq x y z
N MET A 1 -19.30 1.58 36.04
CA MET A 1 -19.35 1.84 34.58
C MET A 1 -18.32 2.91 34.16
N GLU A 2 -17.24 3.13 34.93
CA GLU A 2 -16.22 4.17 34.67
C GLU A 2 -14.88 3.62 34.13
N GLU A 3 -14.53 2.36 34.41
CA GLU A 3 -13.27 1.77 33.94
C GLU A 3 -13.15 1.64 32.42
N GLY A 4 -14.27 1.48 31.70
CA GLY A 4 -14.27 1.36 30.24
C GLY A 4 -13.95 2.68 29.52
N ASP A 5 -14.28 3.82 30.13
CA ASP A 5 -14.10 5.15 29.55
C ASP A 5 -12.65 5.64 29.69
N GLU A 6 -12.02 5.39 30.84
CA GLU A 6 -10.59 5.70 31.05
C GLU A 6 -9.65 4.87 30.16
N VAL A 7 -9.95 3.58 29.96
CA VAL A 7 -9.12 2.70 29.12
C VAL A 7 -9.21 3.11 27.64
N GLY A 8 -10.42 3.46 27.18
CA GLY A 8 -10.64 4.01 25.84
C GLY A 8 -9.93 5.35 25.62
N ALA A 9 -10.00 6.27 26.60
CA ALA A 9 -9.33 7.56 26.54
C ALA A 9 -7.79 7.45 26.54
N LYS A 10 -7.23 6.53 27.34
CA LYS A 10 -5.78 6.26 27.37
C LYS A 10 -5.29 5.64 26.06
N ALA A 11 -6.05 4.71 25.48
CA ALA A 11 -5.74 4.12 24.18
C ALA A 11 -5.77 5.18 23.05
N SER A 12 -6.77 6.06 23.05
CA SER A 12 -6.88 7.19 22.11
C SER A 12 -5.66 8.14 22.22
N MET A 13 -5.26 8.49 23.44
CA MET A 13 -4.11 9.38 23.66
C MET A 13 -2.78 8.72 23.25
N ALA A 14 -2.64 7.40 23.44
CA ALA A 14 -1.48 6.65 22.98
C ALA A 14 -1.40 6.64 21.45
N THR A 15 -2.52 6.37 20.77
CA THR A 15 -2.61 6.41 19.29
C THR A 15 -2.27 7.79 18.75
N LEU A 16 -2.81 8.86 19.36
CA LEU A 16 -2.52 10.23 18.93
C LEU A 16 -1.04 10.58 19.10
N LYS A 17 -0.41 10.16 20.20
CA LYS A 17 1.04 10.34 20.41
C LYS A 17 1.86 9.59 19.36
N ALA A 18 1.52 8.33 19.09
CA ALA A 18 2.19 7.53 18.07
C ALA A 18 2.04 8.18 16.68
N PHE A 19 0.84 8.67 16.36
CA PHE A 19 0.55 9.39 15.12
C PHE A 19 1.43 10.64 14.97
N ASN A 20 1.44 11.49 15.99
CA ASN A 20 2.26 12.71 15.99
C ASN A 20 3.75 12.40 15.84
N LEU A 21 4.26 11.39 16.54
CA LEU A 21 5.65 10.97 16.44
C LEU A 21 6.00 10.48 15.04
N CYS A 22 5.11 9.70 14.41
CA CYS A 22 5.27 9.23 13.04
C CYS A 22 5.33 10.41 12.07
N VAL A 23 4.37 11.34 12.11
CA VAL A 23 4.34 12.52 11.22
C VAL A 23 5.61 13.36 11.37
N LEU A 24 6.05 13.63 12.60
CA LEU A 24 7.29 14.36 12.85
C LEU A 24 8.52 13.62 12.31
N HIS A 25 8.52 12.29 12.38
CA HIS A 25 9.62 11.48 11.85
C HIS A 25 9.64 11.47 10.33
N LEU A 26 8.48 11.34 9.67
CA LEU A 26 8.35 11.47 8.22
C LEU A 26 8.85 12.83 7.75
N GLY A 27 8.50 13.92 8.45
CA GLY A 27 9.00 15.26 8.15
C GLY A 27 10.52 15.40 8.24
N ARG A 28 11.17 14.67 9.16
CA ARG A 28 12.65 14.60 9.23
C ARG A 28 13.23 13.79 8.08
N LEU A 29 12.66 12.62 7.78
CA LEU A 29 13.10 11.79 6.66
C LEU A 29 13.03 12.55 5.33
N ALA A 30 11.94 13.28 5.09
CA ALA A 30 11.76 14.08 3.88
C ALA A 30 12.83 15.18 3.72
N ARG A 31 13.37 15.69 4.82
CA ARG A 31 14.42 16.72 4.83
C ARG A 31 15.82 16.12 4.65
N ASP A 32 16.07 14.97 5.28
CA ASP A 32 17.42 14.42 5.46
C ASP A 32 17.76 13.28 4.48
N ARG A 33 16.76 12.78 3.72
CA ARG A 33 16.92 11.67 2.77
C ARG A 33 16.50 12.12 1.38
N GLY A 34 17.24 11.68 0.36
CA GLY A 34 16.83 11.82 -1.03
C GLY A 34 15.57 10.99 -1.33
N ALA A 35 14.83 11.38 -2.37
CA ALA A 35 13.54 10.80 -2.74
C ALA A 35 13.54 9.25 -2.86
N SER A 36 14.67 8.66 -3.28
CA SER A 36 14.80 7.21 -3.50
C SER A 36 14.70 6.36 -2.24
N ARG A 37 15.06 6.89 -1.05
CA ARG A 37 14.97 6.15 0.22
C ARG A 37 13.79 6.57 1.09
N PHE A 38 13.24 7.74 0.81
CA PHE A 38 12.17 8.33 1.61
C PHE A 38 10.96 7.40 1.76
N ILE A 39 10.49 6.78 0.68
CA ILE A 39 9.31 5.91 0.74
C ILE A 39 9.57 4.65 1.57
N ALA A 40 10.70 3.96 1.33
CA ALA A 40 11.03 2.76 2.07
C ALA A 40 11.18 3.04 3.58
N ASP A 41 11.97 4.07 3.95
CA ASP A 41 12.17 4.46 5.34
C ASP A 41 10.87 4.95 5.99
N GLY A 42 10.08 5.73 5.23
CA GLY A 42 8.79 6.26 5.69
C GLY A 42 7.77 5.17 5.96
N LEU A 43 7.69 4.15 5.10
CA LEU A 43 6.82 2.99 5.30
C LEU A 43 7.22 2.18 6.54
N GLN A 44 8.52 2.02 6.81
CA GLN A 44 8.98 1.34 8.03
C GLN A 44 8.56 2.08 9.30
N VAL A 45 8.56 3.40 9.29
CA VAL A 45 8.06 4.22 10.40
C VAL A 45 6.54 4.09 10.52
N PHE A 46 5.85 4.16 9.39
CA PHE A 46 4.38 4.05 9.32
C PHE A 46 3.85 2.69 9.78
N ARG A 47 4.64 1.63 9.65
CA ARG A 47 4.33 0.25 10.09
C ARG A 47 3.93 0.16 11.57
N GLN A 48 4.36 1.12 12.40
CA GLN A 48 3.97 1.20 13.82
C GLN A 48 2.51 1.63 14.04
N LEU A 49 1.92 2.35 13.08
CA LEU A 49 0.54 2.84 13.14
C LEU A 49 -0.41 1.95 12.36
N VAL A 50 0.02 1.54 11.18
CA VAL A 50 -0.72 0.62 10.32
C VAL A 50 0.16 -0.59 10.11
N PRO A 51 -0.03 -1.66 10.90
CA PRO A 51 0.73 -2.88 10.72
C PRO A 51 0.51 -3.43 9.31
N PHE A 52 1.60 -3.79 8.64
CA PHE A 52 1.58 -4.52 7.38
C PHE A 52 2.68 -5.60 7.42
N ALA A 53 2.51 -6.67 6.64
CA ALA A 53 3.50 -7.72 6.46
C ALA A 53 4.49 -7.35 5.35
N SER A 54 3.97 -6.84 4.24
CA SER A 54 4.75 -6.47 3.07
C SER A 54 4.17 -5.22 2.39
N ALA A 55 4.96 -4.57 1.54
CA ALA A 55 4.53 -3.37 0.82
C ALA A 55 5.13 -3.30 -0.58
N TRP A 56 4.40 -2.67 -1.50
CA TRP A 56 4.83 -2.39 -2.86
C TRP A 56 4.42 -0.97 -3.25
N TRP A 57 5.33 -0.21 -3.84
CA TRP A 57 5.05 1.15 -4.31
C TRP A 57 5.75 1.40 -5.63
N GLY A 58 5.30 2.40 -6.37
CA GLY A 58 5.94 2.73 -7.62
C GLY A 58 5.17 3.70 -8.48
N GLU A 59 5.69 3.90 -9.67
CA GLU A 59 5.04 4.63 -10.75
C GLU A 59 4.49 3.63 -11.77
N MET A 60 3.28 3.88 -12.24
CA MET A 60 2.63 3.11 -13.28
C MET A 60 2.06 4.02 -14.38
N SER A 61 1.92 3.48 -15.59
CA SER A 61 1.19 4.17 -16.65
C SER A 61 -0.27 4.41 -16.21
N ALA A 62 -0.83 5.55 -16.59
CA ALA A 62 -2.27 5.76 -16.48
C ALA A 62 -3.04 4.64 -17.19
N SER A 63 -4.20 4.29 -16.64
CA SER A 63 -5.09 3.29 -17.24
C SER A 63 -5.73 3.86 -18.49
N ASP A 64 -5.10 3.71 -19.65
CA ASP A 64 -5.79 3.80 -20.93
C ASP A 64 -6.58 2.50 -21.17
N ALA A 65 -7.84 2.61 -21.59
CA ALA A 65 -8.80 1.49 -21.73
C ALA A 65 -8.35 0.32 -22.65
N HIS A 66 -7.16 0.41 -23.27
CA HIS A 66 -6.63 -0.57 -24.22
C HIS A 66 -5.22 -1.07 -23.89
N ALA A 67 -4.61 -0.70 -22.75
CA ALA A 67 -3.28 -1.19 -22.37
C ALA A 67 -3.23 -1.58 -20.89
N PRO A 68 -2.63 -2.74 -20.54
CA PRO A 68 -2.44 -3.13 -19.14
C PRO A 68 -1.52 -2.13 -18.43
N PRO A 69 -1.76 -1.81 -17.15
CA PRO A 69 -0.89 -0.93 -16.40
C PRO A 69 0.55 -1.48 -16.36
N LYS A 70 1.53 -0.61 -16.62
CA LYS A 70 2.95 -0.96 -16.60
C LYS A 70 3.66 -0.23 -15.47
N SER A 71 4.34 -0.98 -14.60
CA SER A 71 5.21 -0.41 -13.57
C SER A 71 6.56 0.02 -14.19
N TRP A 72 6.94 1.29 -13.97
CA TRP A 72 8.17 1.89 -14.51
C TRP A 72 9.29 1.96 -13.48
N MET A 73 8.94 2.31 -12.25
CA MET A 73 9.81 2.30 -11.09
C MET A 73 9.04 1.71 -9.94
N HIS A 74 9.67 0.84 -9.14
CA HIS A 74 9.05 0.32 -7.94
C HIS A 74 10.06 0.05 -6.83
N GLY A 75 9.55 0.04 -5.60
CA GLY A 75 10.24 -0.51 -4.45
C GLY A 75 9.33 -1.45 -3.69
N ARG A 76 9.93 -2.27 -2.82
CA ARG A 76 9.25 -3.32 -2.08
C ARG A 76 9.80 -3.45 -0.66
N ILE A 77 8.95 -3.92 0.26
CA ILE A 77 9.32 -4.40 1.59
C ILE A 77 8.77 -5.82 1.72
N ASP A 78 9.63 -6.77 2.11
CA ASP A 78 9.25 -8.16 2.43
C ASP A 78 8.46 -8.90 1.31
N LEU A 79 8.68 -8.51 0.04
CA LEU A 79 8.22 -9.21 -1.18
C LEU A 79 9.41 -9.74 -1.98
N PRO A 80 9.28 -10.77 -2.83
CA PRO A 80 10.37 -11.23 -3.68
C PRO A 80 10.70 -10.25 -4.82
N GLU A 81 11.91 -10.33 -5.38
CA GLU A 81 12.31 -9.53 -6.56
C GLU A 81 11.45 -9.82 -7.79
N SER A 82 10.97 -11.05 -7.92
CA SER A 82 10.10 -11.46 -9.02
C SER A 82 8.68 -10.89 -8.94
N PHE A 83 8.30 -10.26 -7.82
CA PHE A 83 6.91 -9.87 -7.54
C PHE A 83 6.30 -9.03 -8.66
N ALA A 84 6.96 -7.94 -9.07
CA ALA A 84 6.44 -7.05 -10.11
C ALA A 84 6.35 -7.73 -11.48
N ALA A 85 7.34 -8.59 -11.82
CA ALA A 85 7.35 -9.33 -13.09
C ALA A 85 6.27 -10.42 -13.14
N GLU A 86 5.95 -11.01 -11.99
CA GLU A 86 4.88 -11.99 -11.86
C GLU A 86 3.52 -11.33 -11.95
N TRP A 87 3.31 -10.24 -11.20
CA TRP A 87 2.08 -9.44 -11.25
C TRP A 87 1.77 -8.92 -12.65
N HIS A 88 2.80 -8.48 -13.40
CA HIS A 88 2.61 -7.94 -14.75
C HIS A 88 1.94 -8.93 -15.72
N LYS A 89 2.02 -10.25 -15.46
CA LYS A 89 1.39 -11.28 -16.30
C LYS A 89 -0.13 -11.23 -16.26
N SER A 90 -0.70 -10.85 -15.11
CA SER A 90 -2.15 -10.79 -14.87
C SER A 90 -2.64 -9.36 -14.56
N ALA A 91 -1.77 -8.35 -14.65
CA ALA A 91 -2.08 -6.94 -14.35
C ALA A 91 -3.29 -6.38 -15.13
N GLY A 92 -3.55 -6.90 -16.34
CA GLY A 92 -4.72 -6.51 -17.13
C GLY A 92 -6.05 -6.93 -16.52
N ASN A 93 -6.06 -7.96 -15.67
CA ASN A 93 -7.27 -8.54 -15.07
C ASN A 93 -7.37 -8.29 -13.56
N ASP A 94 -6.34 -7.72 -12.93
CA ASP A 94 -6.33 -7.41 -11.50
C ASP A 94 -7.38 -6.35 -11.16
N LYS A 95 -8.50 -6.81 -10.59
CA LYS A 95 -9.63 -5.94 -10.26
C LYS A 95 -9.24 -4.90 -9.22
N PHE A 96 -8.45 -5.27 -8.22
CA PHE A 96 -8.04 -4.36 -7.15
C PHE A 96 -7.14 -3.23 -7.68
N SER A 97 -6.26 -3.55 -8.62
CA SER A 97 -5.44 -2.55 -9.33
C SER A 97 -6.31 -1.55 -10.09
N HIS A 98 -7.27 -2.03 -10.89
CA HIS A 98 -8.23 -1.18 -11.62
C HIS A 98 -9.06 -0.29 -10.68
N ASP A 99 -9.53 -0.86 -9.58
CA ASP A 99 -10.33 -0.17 -8.57
C ASP A 99 -9.56 0.95 -7.87
N THR A 100 -8.25 0.80 -7.68
CA THR A 100 -7.42 1.85 -7.07
C THR A 100 -7.01 2.90 -8.10
N LEU A 101 -6.71 2.49 -9.33
CA LEU A 101 -6.35 3.41 -10.42
C LEU A 101 -7.48 4.34 -10.83
N SER A 102 -8.73 3.87 -10.74
CA SER A 102 -9.93 4.66 -11.06
C SER A 102 -10.32 5.66 -9.97
N ARG A 103 -9.68 5.63 -8.79
CA ARG A 103 -9.97 6.52 -7.65
C ARG A 103 -8.72 7.18 -7.07
N PRO A 104 -8.05 8.07 -7.82
CA PRO A 104 -6.85 8.75 -7.32
C PRO A 104 -7.17 9.61 -6.09
N GLY A 105 -6.30 9.55 -5.08
CA GLY A 105 -6.43 10.23 -3.80
C GLY A 105 -7.28 9.49 -2.76
N GLU A 106 -7.94 8.40 -3.13
CA GLU A 106 -8.74 7.60 -2.20
C GLU A 106 -7.97 6.37 -1.70
N VAL A 107 -8.11 6.07 -0.40
CA VAL A 107 -7.60 4.82 0.17
C VAL A 107 -8.60 3.71 -0.11
N VAL A 108 -8.21 2.78 -0.98
CA VAL A 108 -8.98 1.57 -1.30
C VAL A 108 -8.50 0.44 -0.40
N ARG A 109 -9.45 -0.32 0.14
CA ARG A 109 -9.20 -1.51 0.96
C ARG A 109 -10.00 -2.68 0.42
N ASP A 110 -9.39 -3.84 0.41
CA ASP A 110 -10.07 -5.10 0.08
C ASP A 110 -9.52 -6.23 0.94
N SER A 111 -10.25 -7.32 1.04
CA SER A 111 -9.82 -8.49 1.78
C SER A 111 -10.41 -9.78 1.22
N GLY A 112 -9.62 -10.83 1.26
CA GLY A 112 -10.00 -12.13 0.77
C GLY A 112 -9.27 -12.50 -0.51
N PHE A 113 -9.45 -13.77 -0.87
CA PHE A 113 -9.01 -14.32 -2.14
C PHE A 113 -10.26 -14.52 -2.99
N THR A 114 -10.75 -13.40 -3.54
CA THR A 114 -12.04 -13.30 -4.25
C THR A 114 -11.93 -12.51 -5.55
N ASP A 115 -10.72 -12.39 -6.11
CA ASP A 115 -10.59 -11.81 -7.45
C ASP A 115 -11.32 -12.71 -8.47
N PRO A 116 -12.10 -12.16 -9.42
CA PRO A 116 -12.77 -12.97 -10.43
C PRO A 116 -11.80 -13.69 -11.38
N ASP A 117 -10.56 -13.23 -11.50
CA ASP A 117 -9.52 -13.88 -12.28
C ASP A 117 -8.71 -14.87 -11.42
N GLU A 118 -8.71 -16.14 -11.81
CA GLU A 118 -8.06 -17.22 -11.07
C GLU A 118 -6.53 -17.06 -11.00
N GLU A 119 -5.89 -16.44 -11.99
CA GLU A 119 -4.44 -16.21 -11.97
C GLU A 119 -4.07 -15.11 -10.98
N VAL A 120 -4.89 -14.06 -10.90
CA VAL A 120 -4.75 -12.98 -9.90
C VAL A 120 -4.98 -13.53 -8.49
N ASP A 121 -6.02 -14.34 -8.29
CA ASP A 121 -6.29 -14.96 -6.98
C ASP A 121 -5.14 -15.88 -6.54
N ALA A 122 -4.65 -16.71 -7.47
CA ALA A 122 -3.51 -17.58 -7.21
C ALA A 122 -2.23 -16.79 -6.90
N PHE A 123 -2.01 -15.66 -7.57
CA PHE A 123 -0.92 -14.74 -7.27
C PHE A 123 -1.05 -14.16 -5.85
N ALA A 124 -2.23 -13.66 -5.49
CA ALA A 124 -2.49 -13.12 -4.15
C ALA A 124 -2.23 -14.17 -3.05
N ARG A 125 -2.64 -15.42 -3.27
CA ARG A 125 -2.37 -16.53 -2.33
C ARG A 125 -0.89 -16.83 -2.18
N ARG A 126 -0.13 -16.89 -3.28
CA ARG A 126 1.31 -17.20 -3.26
C ARG A 126 2.12 -16.18 -2.46
N HIS A 127 1.71 -14.92 -2.47
CA HIS A 127 2.40 -13.82 -1.78
C HIS A 127 1.70 -13.35 -0.50
N GLU A 128 0.71 -14.11 -0.01
CA GLU A 128 -0.05 -13.83 1.22
C GLU A 128 -0.72 -12.43 1.24
N LEU A 129 -1.25 -12.00 0.10
CA LEU A 129 -1.87 -10.68 -0.09
C LEU A 129 -3.37 -10.68 0.29
N TYR A 130 -3.69 -11.17 1.49
CA TYR A 130 -5.09 -11.37 1.89
C TYR A 130 -5.81 -10.06 2.24
N HIS A 131 -5.19 -9.19 3.02
CA HIS A 131 -5.70 -7.86 3.31
C HIS A 131 -4.89 -6.83 2.53
N LEU A 132 -5.60 -6.00 1.78
CA LEU A 132 -5.04 -5.03 0.84
C LEU A 132 -5.42 -3.63 1.27
N MET A 133 -4.47 -2.71 1.22
CA MET A 133 -4.75 -1.27 1.29
C MET A 133 -3.88 -0.55 0.28
N CYS A 134 -4.47 0.28 -0.56
CA CYS A 134 -3.75 1.02 -1.59
C CYS A 134 -4.24 2.45 -1.69
N ILE A 135 -3.32 3.36 -2.02
CA ILE A 135 -3.64 4.71 -2.45
C ILE A 135 -2.83 5.01 -3.71
N THR A 136 -3.47 5.70 -4.66
CA THR A 136 -2.86 6.11 -5.92
C THR A 136 -3.02 7.61 -6.10
N PHE A 137 -2.02 8.28 -6.68
CA PHE A 137 -2.05 9.70 -7.04
C PHE A 137 -1.64 9.89 -8.49
N GLU A 138 -2.23 10.87 -9.15
CA GLU A 138 -1.74 11.34 -10.45
C GLU A 138 -0.45 12.14 -10.25
N LEU A 139 0.52 11.96 -11.16
CA LEU A 139 1.70 12.81 -11.31
C LEU A 139 1.46 13.74 -12.51
N PRO A 140 1.01 14.99 -12.29
CA PRO A 140 0.45 15.82 -13.36
C PRO A 140 1.43 16.14 -14.49
N GLU A 141 2.73 16.21 -14.17
CA GLU A 141 3.75 16.58 -15.14
C GLU A 141 4.15 15.43 -16.08
N SER A 142 4.04 14.19 -15.63
CA SER A 142 4.40 13.00 -16.42
C SER A 142 3.21 12.25 -16.99
N GLY A 143 2.01 12.47 -16.45
CA GLY A 143 0.82 11.67 -16.78
C GLY A 143 0.87 10.24 -16.23
N LEU A 144 1.83 9.94 -15.35
CA LEU A 144 1.93 8.66 -14.65
C LEU A 144 1.09 8.68 -13.37
N MET A 145 0.84 7.50 -12.82
CA MET A 145 0.24 7.32 -11.51
C MET A 145 1.31 6.85 -10.53
N PHE A 146 1.35 7.41 -9.32
CA PHE A 146 2.14 6.89 -8.22
C PHE A 146 1.25 6.13 -7.25
N PHE A 147 1.65 4.94 -6.81
CA PHE A 147 0.87 4.13 -5.88
C PHE A 147 1.70 3.66 -4.69
N VAL A 148 1.01 3.39 -3.58
CA VAL A 148 1.55 2.69 -2.42
C VAL A 148 0.53 1.67 -1.95
N CYS A 149 0.92 0.40 -1.97
CA CYS A 149 0.10 -0.71 -1.52
C CYS A 149 0.74 -1.43 -0.32
N LEU A 150 -0.07 -1.70 0.70
CA LEU A 150 0.29 -2.42 1.91
C LEU A 150 -0.52 -3.71 2.00
N TYR A 151 0.15 -4.79 2.43
CA TYR A 151 -0.43 -6.12 2.46
C TYR A 151 -0.33 -6.75 3.85
N ARG A 152 -1.32 -7.57 4.21
CA ARG A 152 -1.23 -8.52 5.33
C ARG A 152 -1.78 -9.89 4.93
N GLY A 153 -1.25 -10.95 5.54
CA GLY A 153 -1.77 -12.31 5.40
C GLY A 153 -3.10 -12.53 6.13
N SER A 154 -3.73 -13.68 5.90
CA SER A 154 -5.05 -14.02 6.47
C SER A 154 -5.08 -14.10 7.99
N ASP A 155 -3.95 -14.46 8.58
CA ASP A 155 -3.83 -14.69 10.03
C ASP A 155 -3.34 -13.45 10.78
N ALA A 156 -3.11 -12.35 10.06
CA ALA A 156 -2.60 -11.12 10.62
C ALA A 156 -3.74 -10.32 11.27
N SER A 157 -3.63 -10.13 12.59
CA SER A 157 -4.53 -9.26 13.38
C SER A 157 -4.33 -7.78 13.04
#